data_AF-A0A9C7QPG7-F1
#
_entry.id   AF-A0A9C7QPG7-F1
#
_cell.length_a   1.000
_cell.length_b   1.000
_cell.length_c   1.000
_cell.angle_alpha   90.00
_cell.angle_beta   90.00
_cell.angle_gamma   90.00
#
_symmetry.space_group_name_H-M   'P 1'
#
loop_
_entity.id
_entity.type
_entity.pdbx_description
1 polymer ?
#
loop_
_entity_poly.entity_id
_entity_poly.type
_entity_poly.pdbx_seq_one_letter_code
_entity_poly.pdbx_strand_id
1 'polypeptide(L)'
;MFRLTCIELDNGEFAVYINHHYLGSEDASGERLSLGEVLEQLSLLPGVELQTLLEPVPECDDWCWNDIADRVLPSRPACRDDVTVAGLIARLKQYPPDALCMGTFWLEDDFLSLDGSLSEEEIAEAMRICDHSHDAGIGFNWDTLQFAIDHVKGR
;
A
#
# COMPACT_ATOMS: atom_id res chain seq x y z
N MET A 1 7.14 -20.56 0.83
CA MET A 1 8.39 -19.78 0.62
C MET A 1 7.97 -18.33 0.54
N PHE A 2 8.49 -17.49 1.43
CA PHE A 2 8.13 -16.08 1.50
C PHE A 2 9.15 -15.30 0.67
N ARG A 3 8.69 -14.41 -0.20
CA ARG A 3 9.57 -13.50 -0.94
C ARG A 3 9.65 -12.18 -0.20
N LEU A 4 10.84 -11.79 0.20
CA LEU A 4 11.13 -10.50 0.81
C LEU A 4 11.82 -9.65 -0.26
N THR A 5 11.22 -8.53 -0.65
CA THR A 5 11.79 -7.65 -1.68
C THR A 5 12.09 -6.28 -1.08
N CYS A 6 13.32 -5.81 -1.26
CA CYS A 6 13.74 -4.44 -0.98
C CYS A 6 13.83 -3.68 -2.30
N ILE A 7 13.12 -2.56 -2.44
CA ILE A 7 13.28 -1.62 -3.55
C ILE A 7 14.02 -0.42 -2.98
N GLU A 8 15.24 -0.18 -3.46
CA GLU A 8 16.11 0.90 -3.01
C GLU A 8 16.27 1.92 -4.14
N LEU A 9 16.16 3.20 -3.79
CA LEU A 9 16.28 4.33 -4.70
C LEU A 9 17.69 4.92 -4.69
N ASP A 10 18.06 5.60 -5.77
CA ASP A 10 19.37 6.24 -5.92
C ASP A 10 19.69 7.29 -4.82
N ASN A 11 18.66 7.83 -4.15
CA ASN A 11 18.81 8.77 -3.04
C ASN A 11 19.02 8.07 -1.67
N GLY A 12 19.03 6.74 -1.62
CA GLY A 12 19.19 5.93 -0.41
C GLY A 12 17.89 5.62 0.34
N GLU A 13 16.74 6.09 -0.15
CA GLU A 13 15.43 5.70 0.39
C GLU A 13 15.10 4.26 -0.06
N PHE A 14 14.39 3.50 0.76
CA PHE A 14 13.99 2.16 0.37
C PHE A 14 12.64 1.74 0.95
N ALA A 15 11.99 0.80 0.26
CA ALA A 15 10.77 0.15 0.68
C ALA A 15 10.92 -1.37 0.74
N VAL A 16 10.22 -1.97 1.70
CA VAL A 16 10.24 -3.42 1.91
C VAL A 16 8.88 -4.01 1.60
N TYR A 17 8.89 -5.16 0.94
CA TYR A 17 7.71 -5.91 0.51
C TYR A 17 7.79 -7.36 0.95
N ILE A 18 6.68 -7.94 1.41
CA ILE A 18 6.55 -9.37 1.71
C ILE A 18 5.51 -9.99 0.76
N ASN A 19 5.91 -10.97 -0.03
CA ASN A 19 5.09 -11.59 -1.07
C ASN A 19 4.39 -10.53 -1.93
N HIS A 20 5.16 -9.54 -2.37
CA HIS A 20 4.69 -8.38 -3.13
C HIS A 20 3.73 -7.45 -2.39
N HIS A 21 3.48 -7.59 -1.09
CA HIS A 21 2.68 -6.65 -0.29
C HIS A 21 3.60 -5.64 0.39
N TYR A 22 3.27 -4.35 0.29
CA TYR A 22 4.02 -3.27 0.92
C TYR A 22 4.01 -3.42 2.44
N LEU A 23 5.20 -3.39 3.06
CA LEU A 23 5.37 -3.44 4.52
C LEU A 23 5.59 -2.04 5.10
N GLY A 24 6.35 -1.21 4.39
CA GLY A 24 6.73 0.13 4.80
C GLY A 24 7.92 0.64 3.98
N SER A 25 8.26 1.90 4.19
CA SER A 25 9.46 2.54 3.64
C SER A 25 10.20 3.33 4.69
N GLU A 26 11.50 3.50 4.49
CA GLU A 26 12.35 4.35 5.29
C GLU A 26 12.98 5.40 4.39
N ASP A 27 12.90 6.65 4.86
CA ASP A 27 13.63 7.75 4.25
C ASP A 27 15.10 7.73 4.72
N ALA A 28 15.97 8.48 4.06
CA ALA A 28 17.37 8.56 4.48
C ALA A 28 17.58 9.28 5.85
N SER A 29 16.50 9.58 6.60
CA SER A 29 16.54 10.36 7.84
C SER A 29 16.90 9.52 9.08
N GLY A 30 16.67 8.20 9.04
CA GLY A 30 17.13 7.25 10.06
C GLY A 30 16.42 7.30 11.40
N GLU A 31 15.19 7.84 11.50
CA GLU A 31 14.42 7.85 12.75
C GLU A 31 13.21 6.89 12.74
N ARG A 32 13.20 6.00 13.75
CA ARG A 32 12.16 5.02 14.20
C ARG A 32 12.27 3.62 13.58
N LEU A 33 12.71 2.67 14.42
CA LEU A 33 12.79 1.21 14.16
C LEU A 33 13.21 0.94 12.72
N SER A 34 14.53 0.98 12.47
CA SER A 34 15.04 0.92 11.10
C SER A 34 14.38 -0.26 10.39
N LEU A 35 13.58 0.05 9.38
CA LEU A 35 13.04 -0.93 8.46
C LEU A 35 14.20 -1.79 7.91
N GLY A 36 15.42 -1.25 7.91
CA GLY A 36 16.68 -1.97 7.73
C GLY A 36 16.92 -3.11 8.73
N GLU A 37 16.77 -2.88 10.05
CA GLU A 37 16.83 -3.96 11.06
C GLU A 37 15.72 -5.00 10.84
N VAL A 38 14.50 -4.55 10.51
CA VAL A 38 13.38 -5.47 10.22
C VAL A 38 13.68 -6.31 8.98
N LEU A 39 14.18 -5.69 7.91
CA LEU A 39 14.62 -6.35 6.68
C LEU A 39 15.71 -7.38 6.98
N GLU A 40 16.72 -7.01 7.76
CA GLU A 40 17.81 -7.89 8.16
C GLU A 40 17.29 -9.11 8.93
N GLN A 41 16.47 -8.90 9.97
CA GLN A 41 15.90 -9.99 10.76
C GLN A 41 14.99 -10.91 9.93
N LEU A 42 14.13 -10.35 9.09
CA LEU A 42 13.24 -11.14 8.22
C LEU A 42 14.04 -11.96 7.19
N SER A 43 15.15 -11.43 6.68
CA SER A 43 15.99 -12.12 5.70
C SER A 43 16.63 -13.40 6.24
N LEU A 44 16.81 -13.49 7.57
CA LEU A 44 17.39 -14.64 8.25
C LEU A 44 16.39 -15.77 8.52
N LEU A 45 15.09 -15.55 8.30
CA LEU A 45 14.06 -16.55 8.59
C LEU A 45 14.11 -17.72 7.59
N PRO A 46 13.93 -18.98 8.04
CA PRO A 46 13.93 -20.13 7.16
C PRO A 46 12.84 -20.04 6.07
N GLY A 47 13.24 -20.23 4.82
CA GLY A 47 12.32 -20.22 3.67
C GLY A 47 11.92 -18.83 3.19
N VAL A 48 12.64 -17.78 3.63
CA VAL A 48 12.61 -16.44 3.03
C VAL A 48 13.62 -16.35 1.90
N GLU A 49 13.20 -15.79 0.77
CA GLU A 49 14.06 -15.41 -0.37
C GLU A 49 14.13 -13.88 -0.42
N LEU A 50 15.30 -13.31 -0.13
CA LEU A 50 15.55 -11.87 -0.23
C LEU A 50 15.94 -11.49 -1.66
N GLN A 51 15.32 -10.43 -2.19
CA GLN A 51 15.67 -9.79 -3.46
C GLN A 51 15.79 -8.28 -3.26
N THR A 52 16.86 -7.69 -3.77
CA THR A 52 17.02 -6.22 -3.81
C THR A 52 16.92 -5.72 -5.25
N LEU A 53 16.14 -4.66 -5.47
CA LEU A 53 15.94 -3.98 -6.75
C LEU A 53 16.40 -2.53 -6.60
N LEU A 54 17.14 -2.03 -7.58
CA LEU A 54 17.64 -0.65 -7.61
C LEU A 54 16.86 0.12 -8.66
N GLU A 55 16.23 1.22 -8.28
CA GLU A 55 15.38 2.03 -9.16
C GLU A 55 15.70 3.53 -9.04
N PRO A 56 15.52 4.31 -10.12
CA PRO A 56 15.67 5.77 -10.03
C PRO A 56 14.51 6.38 -9.24
N VAL A 57 14.77 7.51 -8.58
CA VAL A 57 13.72 8.33 -7.94
C VAL A 57 12.76 8.83 -9.04
N PRO A 58 11.44 8.61 -8.93
CA PRO A 58 10.48 9.14 -9.90
C PRO A 58 10.55 10.67 -10.01
N GLU A 59 10.33 11.19 -11.22
CA GLU A 59 10.34 12.65 -11.48
C GLU A 59 9.05 13.36 -11.00
N CYS A 60 7.97 12.61 -10.82
CA CYS A 60 6.70 13.13 -10.32
C CYS A 60 6.78 13.26 -8.80
N ASP A 61 6.35 14.38 -8.21
CA ASP A 61 6.39 14.57 -6.76
C ASP A 61 5.27 13.81 -6.01
N ASP A 62 4.20 13.41 -6.71
CA ASP A 62 3.01 12.73 -6.14
C ASP A 62 3.08 11.19 -6.22
N TRP A 63 4.26 10.64 -6.45
CA TRP A 63 4.47 9.19 -6.57
C TRP A 63 4.34 8.47 -5.22
N CYS A 64 4.02 7.17 -5.27
CA CYS A 64 4.09 6.27 -4.13
C CYS A 64 4.90 5.01 -4.45
N TRP A 65 5.36 4.30 -3.42
CA TRP A 65 6.18 3.09 -3.60
C TRP A 65 5.50 2.00 -4.42
N ASN A 66 4.18 1.89 -4.39
CA ASN A 66 3.46 0.89 -5.17
C ASN A 66 3.46 1.22 -6.68
N ASP A 67 3.66 2.48 -7.11
CA ASP A 67 3.87 2.82 -8.53
C ASP A 67 5.16 2.17 -9.07
N ILE A 68 6.22 2.17 -8.27
CA ILE A 68 7.48 1.51 -8.60
C ILE A 68 7.30 0.00 -8.55
N ALA A 69 6.63 -0.51 -7.51
CA ALA A 69 6.39 -1.93 -7.34
C ALA A 69 5.59 -2.55 -8.50
N ASP A 70 4.57 -1.87 -9.00
CA ASP A 70 3.76 -2.34 -10.13
C ASP A 70 4.56 -2.42 -11.44
N ARG A 71 5.62 -1.61 -11.57
CA ARG A 71 6.56 -1.67 -12.70
C ARG A 71 7.54 -2.85 -12.60
N VAL A 72 8.04 -3.13 -11.40
CA VAL A 72 9.21 -4.03 -11.21
C VAL A 72 8.88 -5.39 -10.62
N LEU A 73 7.74 -5.53 -9.96
CA LEU A 73 7.27 -6.78 -9.39
C LEU A 73 6.28 -7.48 -10.34
N PRO A 74 6.15 -8.82 -10.26
CA PRO A 74 5.10 -9.54 -10.98
C PRO A 74 3.72 -8.99 -10.61
N SER A 75 2.84 -8.86 -11.61
CA SER A 75 1.48 -8.38 -11.40
C SER A 75 0.79 -9.17 -10.29
N ARG A 76 0.33 -8.45 -9.26
CA ARG A 76 -0.49 -9.06 -8.20
C ARG A 76 -1.72 -9.68 -8.88
N PRO A 77 -2.20 -10.87 -8.44
CA PRO A 77 -3.52 -11.30 -8.84
C PRO A 77 -4.51 -10.19 -8.48
N ALA A 78 -5.35 -9.81 -9.44
CA ALA A 78 -6.31 -8.67 -9.43
C ALA A 78 -7.40 -8.74 -8.35
N CYS A 79 -7.11 -9.38 -7.21
CA CYS A 79 -8.03 -9.61 -6.11
C CYS A 79 -8.34 -8.33 -5.30
N ARG A 80 -7.74 -7.18 -5.63
CA ARG A 80 -7.93 -5.92 -4.89
C ARG A 80 -8.70 -4.82 -5.62
N ASP A 81 -9.04 -5.01 -6.91
CA ASP A 81 -9.71 -3.96 -7.68
C ASP A 81 -11.20 -3.76 -7.29
N ASP A 82 -11.79 -4.76 -6.63
CA ASP A 82 -13.16 -4.72 -6.13
C ASP A 82 -13.25 -4.07 -4.74
N VAL A 83 -13.57 -2.78 -4.76
CA VAL A 83 -13.76 -1.91 -3.59
C VAL A 83 -15.16 -2.03 -2.96
N THR A 84 -15.96 -3.02 -3.36
CA THR A 84 -17.28 -3.25 -2.77
C THR A 84 -17.22 -4.01 -1.45
N VAL A 85 -18.30 -3.93 -0.67
CA VAL A 85 -18.51 -4.77 0.53
C VAL A 85 -18.44 -6.27 0.18
N ALA A 86 -18.97 -6.67 -0.98
CA ALA A 86 -18.90 -8.05 -1.45
C ALA A 86 -17.44 -8.48 -1.72
N GLY A 87 -16.66 -7.62 -2.36
CA GLY A 87 -15.21 -7.81 -2.57
C GLY A 87 -14.44 -7.91 -1.25
N LEU A 88 -14.75 -7.07 -0.26
CA LEU A 88 -14.15 -7.15 1.08
C LEU A 88 -14.50 -8.48 1.78
N ILE A 89 -15.77 -8.89 1.75
CA ILE A 89 -16.20 -10.19 2.32
C ILE A 89 -15.47 -11.35 1.64
N ALA A 90 -15.32 -11.31 0.31
CA ALA A 90 -14.61 -12.35 -0.44
C ALA A 90 -13.15 -12.45 0.00
N ARG A 91 -12.48 -11.32 0.26
CA ARG A 91 -11.12 -11.25 0.79
C ARG A 91 -11.04 -11.81 2.22
N LEU A 92 -11.94 -11.40 3.11
CA LEU A 92 -11.96 -11.88 4.50
C LEU A 92 -12.22 -13.40 4.60
N LYS A 93 -13.05 -13.96 3.72
CA LYS A 93 -13.33 -15.41 3.65
C LYS A 93 -12.13 -16.27 3.29
N GLN A 94 -11.02 -15.69 2.86
CA GLN A 94 -9.77 -16.41 2.60
C GLN A 94 -9.06 -16.79 3.92
N TYR A 95 -9.43 -16.18 5.05
CA TYR A 95 -8.89 -16.46 6.37
C TYR A 95 -9.82 -17.39 7.17
N PRO A 96 -9.29 -18.16 8.14
CA PRO A 96 -10.10 -18.91 9.09
C PRO A 96 -11.09 -17.97 9.83
N PRO A 97 -12.36 -18.37 10.02
CA PRO A 97 -13.36 -17.51 10.68
C PRO A 97 -13.02 -17.09 12.11
N ASP A 98 -12.13 -17.82 12.78
CA ASP A 98 -11.66 -17.59 14.15
C ASP A 98 -10.31 -16.86 14.21
N ALA A 99 -9.74 -16.46 13.06
CA ALA A 99 -8.53 -15.65 13.03
C ALA A 99 -8.80 -14.27 13.66
N LEU A 100 -7.91 -13.83 14.54
CA LEU A 100 -7.94 -12.47 15.09
C LEU A 100 -7.73 -11.47 13.93
N CYS A 101 -8.63 -10.48 13.83
CA CYS A 101 -8.61 -9.51 12.74
C CYS A 101 -8.97 -8.11 13.26
N MET A 102 -8.30 -7.10 12.73
CA MET A 102 -8.58 -5.68 12.95
C MET A 102 -8.34 -4.93 11.64
N GLY A 103 -9.20 -3.97 11.33
CA GLY A 103 -9.07 -3.11 10.15
C GLY A 103 -9.97 -1.88 10.28
N THR A 104 -9.70 -0.87 9.47
CA THR A 104 -10.56 0.30 9.29
C THR A 104 -11.61 0.00 8.22
N PHE A 105 -12.82 0.55 8.38
CA PHE A 105 -13.93 0.34 7.46
C PHE A 105 -14.50 1.69 7.06
N TRP A 106 -14.52 1.95 5.74
CA TRP A 106 -14.95 3.19 5.12
C TRP A 106 -15.94 2.86 4.00
N LEU A 107 -16.94 3.71 3.83
CA LEU A 107 -18.01 3.57 2.85
C LEU A 107 -18.09 4.79 1.92
N GLU A 108 -18.88 4.69 0.86
CA GLU A 108 -19.11 5.80 -0.07
C GLU A 108 -19.53 7.10 0.63
N ASP A 109 -20.35 6.99 1.68
CA ASP A 109 -20.84 8.13 2.48
C ASP A 109 -19.71 8.93 3.13
N ASP A 110 -18.58 8.28 3.47
CA ASP A 110 -17.42 8.95 4.04
C ASP A 110 -16.73 9.83 2.99
N PHE A 111 -16.61 9.37 1.75
CA PHE A 111 -16.06 10.17 0.64
C PHE A 111 -17.00 11.33 0.28
N LEU A 112 -18.32 11.07 0.24
CA LEU A 112 -19.34 12.09 -0.01
C LEU A 112 -19.41 13.14 1.10
N SER A 113 -19.01 12.79 2.33
CA SER A 113 -18.92 13.74 3.44
C SER A 113 -17.79 14.77 3.26
N LEU A 114 -16.71 14.40 2.54
CA LEU A 114 -15.64 15.32 2.16
C LEU A 114 -15.98 16.11 0.90
N ASP A 115 -16.51 15.43 -0.12
CA ASP A 115 -16.93 16.07 -1.37
C ASP A 115 -18.19 15.42 -1.94
N GLY A 116 -19.34 16.05 -1.67
CA GLY A 116 -20.64 15.56 -2.14
C GLY A 116 -20.89 15.67 -3.66
N SER A 117 -19.91 16.16 -4.43
CA SER A 117 -20.00 16.20 -5.90
C SER A 117 -19.40 14.99 -6.60
N LEU A 118 -18.80 14.06 -5.85
CA LEU A 118 -18.18 12.86 -6.40
C LEU A 118 -19.22 11.93 -7.03
N SER A 119 -18.89 11.43 -8.21
CA SER A 119 -19.58 10.31 -8.84
C SER A 119 -19.15 8.96 -8.25
N GLU A 120 -19.96 7.92 -8.46
CA GLU A 120 -19.62 6.55 -8.02
C GLU A 120 -18.29 6.06 -8.62
N GLU A 121 -18.00 6.43 -9.88
CA GLU A 121 -16.73 6.08 -10.53
C GLU A 121 -15.53 6.79 -9.89
N GLU A 122 -15.65 8.08 -9.57
CA GLU A 122 -14.60 8.84 -8.87
C GLU A 122 -14.38 8.33 -7.44
N ILE A 123 -15.44 7.96 -6.72
CA ILE A 123 -15.34 7.35 -5.38
C ILE A 123 -14.62 6.01 -5.48
N ALA A 124 -15.01 5.15 -6.43
CA ALA A 124 -14.36 3.85 -6.61
C ALA A 124 -12.87 4.01 -6.93
N GLU A 125 -12.51 4.98 -7.76
CA GLU A 125 -11.11 5.26 -8.07
C GLU A 125 -10.35 5.83 -6.86
N ALA A 126 -10.94 6.76 -6.11
CA ALA A 126 -10.35 7.27 -4.88
C ALA A 126 -10.13 6.14 -3.85
N MET A 127 -11.08 5.22 -3.71
CA MET A 127 -10.92 4.03 -2.85
C MET A 127 -9.77 3.14 -3.31
N ARG A 128 -9.57 2.95 -4.62
CA ARG A 128 -8.42 2.20 -5.16
C ARG A 128 -7.12 2.92 -4.86
N ILE A 129 -7.07 4.24 -5.00
CA ILE A 129 -5.90 5.05 -4.64
C ILE A 129 -5.61 4.92 -3.14
N CYS A 130 -6.62 4.98 -2.27
CA CYS A 130 -6.38 4.79 -0.83
C CYS A 130 -5.82 3.39 -0.51
N ASP A 131 -6.35 2.31 -1.08
CA ASP A 131 -5.83 0.94 -0.87
C ASP A 131 -4.42 0.78 -1.45
N HIS A 132 -4.17 1.40 -2.60
CA HIS A 132 -2.89 1.35 -3.31
C HIS A 132 -1.81 2.18 -2.62
N SER A 133 -2.13 3.37 -2.11
CA SER A 133 -1.17 4.29 -1.51
C SER A 133 -1.09 4.15 0.02
N HIS A 134 -1.71 3.12 0.61
CA HIS A 134 -1.70 2.94 2.06
C HIS A 134 -0.30 2.61 2.59
N ASP A 135 0.22 3.50 3.44
CA ASP A 135 1.42 3.27 4.23
C ASP A 135 1.06 2.83 5.66
N ALA A 136 1.64 1.72 6.13
CA ALA A 136 1.39 1.18 7.47
C ALA A 136 1.89 2.10 8.61
N GLY A 137 2.83 3.00 8.33
CA GLY A 137 3.30 4.06 9.23
C GLY A 137 2.36 5.27 9.31
N ILE A 138 1.39 5.38 8.40
CA ILE A 138 0.41 6.47 8.34
C ILE A 138 -0.98 5.91 8.62
N GLY A 139 -1.68 6.48 9.60
CA GLY A 139 -3.03 6.07 9.92
C GLY A 139 -3.98 6.31 8.74
N PHE A 140 -4.79 5.30 8.38
CA PHE A 140 -5.83 5.46 7.37
C PHE A 140 -6.99 6.29 7.94
N ASN A 141 -7.10 7.55 7.52
CA ASN A 141 -7.96 8.57 8.14
C ASN A 141 -8.59 9.52 7.09
N TRP A 142 -9.29 10.57 7.54
CA TRP A 142 -9.91 11.57 6.66
C TRP A 142 -8.93 12.25 5.70
N ASP A 143 -7.67 12.48 6.11
CA ASP A 143 -6.64 13.07 5.25
C ASP A 143 -6.25 12.09 4.14
N THR A 144 -6.21 10.78 4.41
CA THR A 144 -6.01 9.74 3.38
C THR A 144 -7.11 9.77 2.32
N LEU A 145 -8.37 9.92 2.73
CA LEU A 145 -9.49 10.03 1.81
C LEU A 145 -9.41 11.32 0.97
N GLN A 146 -9.11 12.46 1.62
CA GLN A 146 -9.00 13.75 0.95
C GLN A 146 -7.88 13.75 -0.10
N PHE A 147 -6.71 13.21 0.23
CA PHE A 147 -5.59 13.05 -0.71
C PHE A 147 -6.02 12.28 -1.97
N ALA A 148 -6.70 11.15 -1.80
CA ALA A 148 -7.15 10.36 -2.95
C ALA A 148 -8.21 11.09 -3.79
N ILE A 149 -9.12 11.83 -3.14
CA ILE A 149 -10.12 12.66 -3.84
C ILE A 149 -9.44 13.75 -4.67
N ASP A 150 -8.46 14.45 -4.10
CA ASP A 150 -7.73 15.50 -4.80
C ASP A 150 -6.94 14.94 -5.98
N HIS A 151 -6.33 13.77 -5.82
CA HIS A 151 -5.65 13.07 -6.91
C HIS A 151 -6.61 12.72 -8.05
N VAL A 152 -7.79 12.15 -7.78
CA VAL A 152 -8.82 11.87 -8.80
C VAL A 152 -9.27 13.14 -9.52
N LYS A 153 -9.37 14.26 -8.80
CA LYS A 153 -9.79 15.55 -9.38
C LYS A 153 -8.65 16.32 -10.06
N GLY A 154 -7.42 15.84 -9.97
CA GLY A 154 -6.23 16.52 -10.46
C GLY A 154 -5.99 17.86 -9.77
N ARG A 155 -6.17 17.92 -8.44
CA ARG A 155 -6.04 19.12 -7.60
C ARG A 155 -4.82 19.07 -6.69
#